data_AF-E8PK49-F1
#
_entry.id   AF-E8PK49-F1
#
_cell.length_a   1.000
_cell.length_b   1.000
_cell.length_c   1.000
_cell.angle_alpha   90.00
_cell.angle_beta   90.00
_cell.angle_gamma   90.00
#
_symmetry.space_group_name_H-M   'P 1'
#
loop_
_entity.id
_entity.type
_entity.pdbx_description
1 polymer ?
#
loop_
_entity_poly.entity_id
_entity_poly.type
_entity_poly.pdbx_seq_one_letter_code
_entity_poly.pdbx_strand_id
1 'polypeptide(L)'
;MIPAFRSAQTQTQWALEFIRLVMLLLCLVGWVMYPVELLLLDHWTESWQSKIPFFVAIPGFIFTLWVLFDRKTPWVRWAFILTMWASVFTGVLGAYFHLLWNFEGEVAWEFEAAMEAMAGSRPVLAALAFTHIGVTGLLAIYRAR
;
A
#
# COMPACT_ATOMS: atom_id res chain seq x y z
N MET A 1 -14.41 2.70 -11.11
CA MET A 1 -14.35 1.24 -11.30
C MET A 1 -15.74 0.61 -11.40
N ILE A 2 -16.63 0.84 -10.42
CA ILE A 2 -17.99 0.29 -10.35
C ILE A 2 -18.81 0.54 -11.61
N PRO A 3 -18.84 1.75 -12.22
CA PRO A 3 -19.60 1.96 -13.46
C PRO A 3 -19.13 1.06 -14.59
N ALA A 4 -17.82 0.86 -14.73
CA ALA A 4 -17.24 0.03 -15.79
C ALA A 4 -17.54 -1.46 -15.59
N PHE A 5 -17.54 -1.94 -14.34
CA PHE A 5 -17.97 -3.28 -13.99
C PHE A 5 -19.44 -3.52 -14.35
N ARG A 6 -20.33 -2.57 -14.00
CA ARG A 6 -21.76 -2.63 -14.30
C ARG A 6 -22.06 -2.55 -15.80
N SER A 7 -21.22 -1.87 -16.58
CA SER A 7 -21.40 -1.69 -18.02
C SER A 7 -20.65 -2.73 -18.86
N ALA A 8 -20.09 -3.78 -18.25
CA ALA A 8 -19.33 -4.79 -18.98
C ALA A 8 -20.27 -5.61 -19.90
N GLN A 9 -19.89 -5.73 -21.18
CA GLN A 9 -20.70 -6.42 -22.19
C GLN A 9 -20.20 -7.82 -22.52
N THR A 10 -18.94 -8.14 -22.17
CA THR A 10 -18.33 -9.45 -22.42
C THR A 10 -17.85 -10.08 -21.12
N GLN A 11 -17.75 -11.41 -21.10
CA GLN A 11 -17.26 -12.15 -19.93
C GLN A 11 -15.83 -11.73 -19.56
N THR A 12 -14.96 -11.52 -20.56
CA THR A 12 -13.59 -11.06 -20.34
C THR A 12 -13.54 -9.66 -19.73
N GLN A 13 -14.36 -8.73 -20.23
CA GLN A 13 -14.45 -7.39 -19.66
C GLN A 13 -14.98 -7.44 -18.23
N TRP A 14 -16.02 -8.23 -17.99
CA TRP A 14 -16.59 -8.42 -16.66
C TRP A 14 -15.56 -8.94 -15.68
N ALA A 15 -14.83 -10.01 -16.03
CA ALA A 15 -13.83 -10.62 -15.16
C ALA A 15 -12.68 -9.65 -14.84
N LEU A 16 -12.21 -8.89 -15.84
CA LEU A 16 -11.16 -7.90 -15.63
C LEU A 16 -11.62 -6.77 -14.69
N GLU A 17 -12.82 -6.22 -14.90
CA GLU A 17 -13.34 -5.16 -14.05
C GLU A 17 -13.71 -5.66 -12.64
N PHE A 18 -14.12 -6.93 -12.51
CA PHE A 18 -14.31 -7.59 -11.22
C PHE A 18 -13.00 -7.69 -10.44
N ILE A 19 -11.93 -8.19 -11.07
CA ILE A 19 -10.61 -8.29 -10.43
C ILE A 19 -10.11 -6.92 -9.97
N ARG A 20 -10.23 -5.89 -10.82
CA ARG A 20 -9.86 -4.52 -10.46
C ARG A 20 -10.69 -3.98 -9.30
N LEU A 21 -11.99 -4.28 -9.27
CA LEU A 21 -12.87 -3.89 -8.18
C LEU A 21 -12.45 -4.55 -6.87
N VAL A 22 -12.22 -5.87 -6.88
CA VAL A 22 -11.75 -6.63 -5.71
C VAL A 22 -10.41 -6.08 -5.21
N MET A 23 -9.45 -5.83 -6.11
CA MET A 23 -8.17 -5.23 -5.77
C MET A 23 -8.33 -3.89 -5.03
N LEU A 24 -9.20 -2.99 -5.54
CA LEU A 24 -9.44 -1.70 -4.88
C LEU A 24 -10.16 -1.84 -3.54
N LEU A 25 -11.07 -2.81 -3.40
CA LEU A 25 -11.73 -3.09 -2.12
C LEU A 25 -10.73 -3.63 -1.08
N LEU A 26 -9.80 -4.50 -1.49
CA LEU A 26 -8.71 -4.97 -0.64
C LEU A 26 -7.78 -3.82 -0.24
N CYS A 27 -7.46 -2.90 -1.17
CA CYS A 27 -6.71 -1.69 -0.83
C CYS A 27 -7.45 -0.85 0.23
N LEU A 28 -8.78 -0.66 0.11
CA LEU A 28 -9.56 0.08 1.12
C LEU A 28 -9.52 -0.57 2.49
N VAL A 29 -9.62 -1.90 2.56
CA VAL A 29 -9.45 -2.62 3.83
C VAL A 29 -8.05 -2.35 4.40
N GLY A 30 -7.00 -2.44 3.58
CA GLY A 30 -5.63 -2.13 3.98
C GLY A 30 -5.46 -0.70 4.50
N TRP A 31 -6.05 0.29 3.83
CA TRP A 31 -5.98 1.70 4.23
C TRP A 31 -6.62 2.00 5.60
N VAL A 32 -7.49 1.12 6.08
CA VAL A 32 -8.09 1.23 7.42
C VAL A 32 -7.38 0.34 8.42
N MET A 33 -7.19 -0.93 8.07
CA MET A 33 -6.67 -1.94 8.99
C MET A 33 -5.24 -1.67 9.43
N TYR A 34 -4.32 -1.32 8.51
CA TYR A 34 -2.92 -1.12 8.90
C TYR A 34 -2.73 0.11 9.80
N PRO A 35 -3.31 1.29 9.52
CA PRO A 35 -3.22 2.39 10.47
C PRO A 35 -3.83 2.05 11.83
N VAL A 36 -4.95 1.31 11.89
CA VAL A 36 -5.54 0.87 13.16
C VAL A 36 -4.58 -0.05 13.90
N GLU A 37 -4.01 -1.05 13.23
CA GLU A 37 -3.00 -1.94 13.80
C GLU A 37 -1.79 -1.15 14.32
N LEU A 38 -1.26 -0.21 13.55
CA LEU A 38 -0.14 0.63 13.96
C LEU A 38 -0.47 1.55 15.14
N LEU A 39 -1.72 2.00 15.31
CA LEU A 39 -2.14 2.70 16.53
C LEU A 39 -2.19 1.77 17.73
N LEU A 40 -2.74 0.56 17.57
CA LEU A 40 -2.85 -0.41 18.65
C LEU A 40 -1.48 -0.91 19.13
N LEU A 41 -0.47 -0.87 18.26
CA LEU A 41 0.92 -1.18 18.59
C LEU A 41 1.71 0.05 19.12
N ASP A 42 1.05 1.18 19.37
CA ASP A 42 1.66 2.46 19.78
C ASP A 42 2.76 2.98 18.83
N HIS A 43 2.80 2.47 17.60
CA HIS A 43 3.85 2.74 16.62
C HIS A 43 3.93 4.23 16.26
N TRP A 44 2.80 4.94 16.34
CA TRP A 44 2.72 6.41 16.18
C TRP A 44 3.68 7.19 17.09
N THR A 45 4.01 6.64 18.26
CA THR A 45 4.84 7.31 19.27
C THR A 45 6.32 7.00 19.15
N GLU A 46 6.71 5.97 18.38
CA GLU A 46 8.09 5.48 18.34
C GLU A 46 9.09 6.45 17.68
N SER A 47 8.69 7.11 16.60
CA SER A 47 9.57 8.01 15.85
C SER A 47 8.79 8.96 14.94
N TRP A 48 9.49 9.88 14.26
CA TRP A 48 8.87 10.66 13.19
C TRP A 48 8.55 9.78 11.97
N GLN A 49 9.44 8.86 11.63
CA GLN A 49 9.33 7.96 10.48
C GLN A 49 8.10 7.05 10.59
N SER A 50 7.77 6.58 11.79
CA SER A 50 6.60 5.73 12.04
C SER A 50 5.27 6.46 11.85
N LYS A 51 5.26 7.79 11.71
CA LYS A 51 4.06 8.59 11.39
C LYS A 51 3.76 8.65 9.89
N ILE A 52 4.74 8.37 9.03
CA ILE A 52 4.59 8.42 7.56
C ILE A 52 3.42 7.54 7.07
N PRO A 53 3.29 6.26 7.49
CA PRO A 53 2.21 5.39 7.01
C PRO A 53 0.81 5.96 7.25
N PHE A 54 0.60 6.66 8.36
CA PHE A 54 -0.66 7.31 8.69
C PHE A 54 -0.99 8.47 7.76
N PHE A 55 -0.01 9.34 7.49
CA PHE A 55 -0.21 10.46 6.58
C PHE A 55 -0.44 10.01 5.14
N VAL A 56 0.14 8.87 4.74
CA VAL A 56 -0.09 8.26 3.41
C VAL A 56 -1.45 7.56 3.36
N ALA A 57 -1.92 6.98 4.46
CA ALA A 57 -3.20 6.29 4.49
C ALA A 57 -4.41 7.20 4.24
N ILE A 58 -4.35 8.47 4.67
CA ILE A 58 -5.44 9.45 4.46
C ILE A 58 -5.73 9.66 2.96
N PRO A 59 -4.79 10.16 2.13
CA PRO A 59 -5.02 10.28 0.70
C PRO A 59 -5.20 8.90 0.04
N GLY A 60 -4.55 7.86 0.58
CA GLY A 60 -4.71 6.47 0.14
C GLY A 60 -6.16 6.03 0.12
N PHE A 61 -6.84 6.17 1.26
CA PHE A 61 -8.26 5.88 1.41
C PHE A 61 -9.12 6.75 0.48
N ILE A 62 -8.92 8.07 0.52
CA ILE A 62 -9.73 9.04 -0.23
C ILE A 62 -9.67 8.75 -1.74
N PHE A 63 -8.47 8.64 -2.32
CA PHE A 63 -8.34 8.46 -3.76
C PHE A 63 -8.68 7.04 -4.21
N THR A 64 -8.46 6.02 -3.38
CA THR A 64 -8.93 4.65 -3.69
C THR A 64 -10.45 4.60 -3.74
N LEU A 65 -11.12 5.21 -2.77
CA LEU A 65 -12.58 5.32 -2.74
C LEU A 65 -13.09 6.14 -3.93
N TRP A 66 -12.44 7.25 -4.27
CA TRP A 66 -12.84 8.08 -5.41
C TRP A 66 -12.75 7.29 -6.73
N VAL A 67 -11.65 6.57 -6.96
CA VAL A 67 -11.44 5.78 -8.18
C VAL A 67 -12.46 4.64 -8.35
N LEU A 68 -13.09 4.16 -7.27
CA LEU A 68 -14.22 3.24 -7.37
C LEU A 68 -15.39 3.83 -8.15
N PHE A 69 -15.61 5.14 -8.06
CA PHE A 69 -16.73 5.82 -8.73
C PHE A 69 -16.28 6.57 -9.99
N ASP A 70 -15.11 7.20 -9.96
CA ASP A 70 -14.57 7.99 -11.07
C ASP A 70 -13.09 7.67 -11.32
N ARG A 71 -12.83 6.93 -12.40
CA ARG A 71 -11.47 6.59 -12.85
C ARG A 71 -10.99 7.39 -14.08
N LYS A 72 -11.86 8.23 -14.63
CA LYS A 72 -11.66 8.88 -15.93
C LYS A 72 -11.17 10.30 -15.78
N THR A 73 -11.56 10.98 -14.69
CA THR A 73 -11.09 12.34 -14.42
C THR A 73 -9.56 12.35 -14.25
N PRO A 74 -8.81 13.08 -15.12
CA PRO A 74 -7.36 12.95 -15.18
C PRO A 74 -6.63 13.26 -13.87
N TRP A 75 -7.06 14.30 -13.15
CA TRP A 75 -6.40 14.70 -11.91
C TRP A 75 -6.65 13.69 -10.77
N VAL A 76 -7.87 13.12 -10.67
CA VAL A 76 -8.19 12.05 -9.69
C VAL A 76 -7.33 10.83 -9.96
N ARG A 77 -7.20 10.46 -11.24
CA ARG A 77 -6.37 9.35 -11.66
C ARG A 77 -4.89 9.57 -11.30
N TRP A 78 -4.35 10.76 -11.58
CA TRP A 78 -2.97 11.07 -11.23
C TRP A 78 -2.75 11.14 -9.72
N ALA A 79 -3.67 11.75 -8.97
CA ALA A 79 -3.60 11.78 -7.52
C ALA A 79 -3.57 10.36 -6.94
N PHE A 80 -4.46 9.48 -7.41
CA PHE A 80 -4.44 8.06 -7.04
C PHE A 80 -3.09 7.39 -7.37
N ILE A 81 -2.58 7.53 -8.60
CA ILE A 81 -1.31 6.92 -9.03
C ILE A 81 -0.15 7.40 -8.15
N LEU A 82 -0.06 8.71 -7.90
CA LEU A 82 0.99 9.30 -7.06
C LEU A 82 0.89 8.79 -5.62
N THR A 83 -0.32 8.68 -5.07
CA THR A 83 -0.52 8.10 -3.73
C THR A 83 -0.14 6.63 -3.67
N MET A 84 -0.44 5.84 -4.71
CA MET A 84 -0.02 4.43 -4.74
C MET A 84 1.51 4.31 -4.79
N TRP A 85 2.20 5.16 -5.55
CA TRP A 85 3.67 5.22 -5.53
C TRP A 85 4.22 5.67 -4.18
N ALA A 86 3.61 6.68 -3.54
CA ALA A 86 3.98 7.09 -2.19
C ALA A 86 3.83 5.91 -1.20
N SER A 87 2.80 5.08 -1.35
CA SER A 87 2.62 3.85 -0.58
C SER A 87 3.73 2.83 -0.82
N VAL A 88 4.11 2.62 -2.09
CA VAL A 88 5.23 1.75 -2.47
C VAL A 88 6.51 2.17 -1.76
N PHE A 89 6.86 3.44 -1.86
CA PHE A 89 8.06 3.98 -1.22
C PHE A 89 7.97 3.95 0.30
N THR A 90 6.79 4.19 0.87
CA THR A 90 6.56 4.10 2.32
C THR A 90 6.87 2.70 2.85
N GLY A 91 6.35 1.66 2.19
CA GLY A 91 6.61 0.29 2.62
C GLY A 91 8.07 -0.15 2.43
N VAL A 92 8.70 0.24 1.32
CA VAL A 92 10.13 -0.05 1.07
C VAL A 92 11.01 0.67 2.09
N LEU A 93 10.71 1.93 2.39
CA LEU A 93 11.46 2.71 3.37
C LEU A 93 11.25 2.19 4.80
N GLY A 94 10.01 1.80 5.14
CA GLY A 94 9.72 1.16 6.42
C GLY A 94 10.46 -0.16 6.58
N ALA A 95 10.49 -0.98 5.53
CA ALA A 95 11.23 -2.24 5.50
C ALA A 95 12.74 -2.02 5.73
N TYR A 96 13.31 -1.01 5.06
CA TYR A 96 14.69 -0.60 5.28
C TYR A 96 14.94 -0.17 6.72
N PHE A 97 14.09 0.66 7.33
CA PHE A 97 14.26 1.05 8.73
C PHE A 97 14.08 -0.11 9.71
N HIS A 98 13.13 -1.01 9.48
CA HIS A 98 12.97 -2.22 10.28
C HIS A 98 14.24 -3.07 10.25
N LEU A 99 14.83 -3.26 9.07
CA LEU A 99 16.09 -3.97 8.92
C LEU A 99 17.22 -3.30 9.70
N LEU A 100 17.41 -1.98 9.51
CA LEU A 100 18.45 -1.22 10.22
C LEU A 100 18.29 -1.29 11.74
N TRP A 101 17.05 -1.17 12.25
CA TRP A 101 16.79 -1.21 13.68
C TRP A 101 16.95 -2.61 14.28
N ASN A 102 16.74 -3.68 13.50
CA ASN A 102 17.01 -5.04 13.95
C ASN A 102 18.51 -5.36 14.07
N PHE A 103 19.40 -4.59 13.43
CA PHE A 103 20.85 -4.74 13.60
C PHE A 103 21.39 -4.10 14.89
N GLU A 104 20.60 -3.26 15.59
CA GLU A 104 20.95 -2.62 16.87
C GLU A 104 22.36 -1.96 16.95
N GLY A 105 22.97 -1.59 15.82
CA GLY A 105 24.36 -1.14 15.78
C GLY A 105 24.97 -1.11 14.37
N GLU A 106 26.10 -1.76 14.20
CA GLU A 106 26.78 -1.85 12.89
C GLU A 106 26.02 -2.79 11.94
N VAL A 107 25.75 -2.30 10.72
CA VAL A 107 25.02 -3.07 9.73
C VAL A 107 25.95 -4.03 9.02
N ALA A 108 25.68 -5.33 9.16
CA ALA A 108 26.34 -6.37 8.39
C ALA A 108 25.51 -6.72 7.15
N TRP A 109 26.00 -6.36 5.96
CA TRP A 109 25.31 -6.61 4.69
C TRP A 109 25.52 -8.02 4.12
N GLU A 110 26.20 -8.88 4.86
CA GLU A 110 26.33 -10.30 4.55
C GLU A 110 24.94 -10.95 4.54
N PHE A 111 24.70 -11.85 3.59
CA PHE A 111 23.37 -12.41 3.35
C PHE A 111 22.78 -13.07 4.60
N GLU A 112 23.58 -13.86 5.34
CA GLU A 112 23.12 -14.53 6.56
C GLU A 112 22.70 -13.54 7.64
N ALA A 113 23.54 -12.52 7.91
CA ALA A 113 23.26 -11.49 8.89
C ALA A 113 22.03 -10.63 8.50
N ALA A 114 21.88 -10.30 7.22
CA ALA A 114 20.70 -9.60 6.71
C ALA A 114 19.43 -10.45 6.84
N MET A 115 19.50 -11.74 6.55
CA MET A 115 18.36 -12.64 6.70
C MET A 115 17.97 -12.86 8.17
N GLU A 116 18.94 -12.89 9.08
CA GLU A 116 18.68 -12.93 10.53
C GLU A 116 18.01 -11.63 11.00
N ALA A 117 18.52 -10.47 10.59
CA ALA A 117 17.91 -9.18 10.90
C ALA A 117 16.51 -9.02 10.29
N MET A 118 16.21 -9.63 9.13
CA MET A 118 14.84 -9.67 8.57
C MET A 118 13.85 -10.43 9.46
N ALA A 119 14.33 -11.43 10.20
CA ALA A 119 13.56 -12.25 11.14
C ALA A 119 13.54 -11.67 12.57
N GLY A 120 14.17 -10.52 12.79
CA GLY A 120 14.24 -9.84 14.08
C GLY A 120 12.90 -9.33 14.61
N SER A 121 12.95 -8.72 15.79
CA SER A 121 11.78 -8.28 16.56
C SER A 121 10.84 -7.33 15.80
N ARG A 122 11.35 -6.51 14.87
CA ARG A 122 10.57 -5.63 13.99
C ARG A 122 10.34 -6.32 12.65
N PRO A 123 9.13 -6.85 12.36
CA PRO A 123 8.93 -7.66 11.17
C PRO A 123 9.05 -6.79 9.92
N VAL A 124 10.01 -7.09 9.04
CA VAL A 124 10.20 -6.32 7.79
C VAL A 124 9.01 -6.51 6.84
N LEU A 125 8.41 -7.70 6.84
CA LEU A 125 7.22 -7.99 6.04
C LEU A 125 6.01 -7.14 6.43
N ALA A 126 5.88 -6.78 7.72
CA ALA A 126 4.80 -5.91 8.18
C ALA A 126 4.91 -4.51 7.54
N ALA A 127 6.12 -3.95 7.46
CA ALA A 127 6.34 -2.67 6.80
C ALA A 127 6.01 -2.73 5.28
N LEU A 128 6.31 -3.84 4.61
CA LEU A 128 6.01 -4.06 3.20
C LEU A 128 4.50 -4.15 2.88
N ALA A 129 3.62 -4.15 3.87
CA ALA A 129 2.17 -4.06 3.68
C ALA A 129 1.77 -2.85 2.81
N PHE A 130 2.36 -1.68 3.05
CA PHE A 130 2.09 -0.47 2.26
C PHE A 130 2.60 -0.61 0.82
N THR A 131 3.68 -1.36 0.60
CA THR A 131 4.14 -1.69 -0.75
C THR A 131 3.13 -2.57 -1.48
N HIS A 132 2.58 -3.59 -0.80
CA HIS A 132 1.55 -4.45 -1.39
C HIS A 132 0.29 -3.66 -1.77
N ILE A 133 -0.17 -2.74 -0.90
CA ILE A 133 -1.31 -1.87 -1.22
C ILE A 133 -1.02 -1.02 -2.46
N GLY A 134 0.14 -0.35 -2.50
CA GLY A 134 0.53 0.52 -3.60
C GLY A 134 0.60 -0.23 -4.93
N VAL A 135 1.29 -1.38 -4.96
CA VAL A 135 1.39 -2.22 -6.17
C VAL A 135 0.01 -2.72 -6.60
N THR A 136 -0.82 -3.19 -5.67
CA THR A 136 -2.18 -3.67 -5.97
C THR A 136 -3.04 -2.55 -6.57
N GLY A 137 -2.98 -1.33 -6.03
CA GLY A 137 -3.69 -0.18 -6.57
C GLY A 137 -3.20 0.23 -7.96
N LEU A 138 -1.88 0.24 -8.20
CA LEU A 138 -1.29 0.52 -9.53
C LEU A 138 -1.73 -0.52 -10.57
N LEU A 139 -1.77 -1.80 -10.20
CA LEU A 139 -2.27 -2.87 -11.07
C LEU A 139 -3.76 -2.69 -11.37
N ALA A 140 -4.57 -2.32 -10.37
CA ALA A 140 -6.00 -2.11 -10.54
C ALA A 140 -6.32 -0.97 -11.55
N ILE A 141 -5.47 0.07 -11.60
CA ILE A 141 -5.67 1.21 -12.51
C ILE A 141 -4.96 1.04 -13.87
N TYR A 142 -4.09 0.03 -14.01
CA TYR A 142 -3.32 -0.22 -15.21
C TYR A 142 -4.24 -0.49 -16.42
N ARG A 143 -4.09 0.34 -17.46
CA ARG A 143 -4.92 0.35 -18.68
C ARG A 143 -6.44 0.39 -18.43
N ALA A 144 -6.88 0.81 -17.25
CA ALA A 144 -8.29 1.06 -16.97
C ALA A 144 -8.68 2.41 -17.59
N ARG A 145 -9.46 2.40 -18.67
CA ARG A 145 -9.97 3.60 -19.38
C ARG A 145 -11.44 3.86 -19.08
#